data_AF-A0A818DZ43-F1
#
_entry.id   AF-A0A818DZ43-F1
#
_cell.length_a   1.000
_cell.length_b   1.000
_cell.length_c   1.000
_cell.angle_alpha   90.00
_cell.angle_beta   90.00
_cell.angle_gamma   90.00
#
_symmetry.space_group_name_H-M   'P 1'
#
loop_
_entity.id
_entity.type
_entity.pdbx_description
1 polymer ?
#
loop_
_entity_poly.entity_id
_entity_poly.type
_entity_poly.pdbx_seq_one_letter_code
_entity_poly.pdbx_strand_id
1 'polypeptide(L)'
;MFFRRNAHLDLITSQCEFNGRCDVNTHSRKSCRFCRMKKCLNVGMKKDLFRPARTKRHAKRQDFNDVVECRNKVLVSLTVQPLDLLCNDRSLLSTDQWSLLSNVVHCYDTLSPIPEIQLTMATFATAPPKHRLKIAANNLMATMNAFFSSVWSFVAAVPHFAALPLIIRQNLIQRNVHQMGALSGAHICQEGSFHDDPFNRSVAFSEYGEPQMVLMLKAIELGILDRTISKLFLLVMSLSTASDMVQPSSNYKNLWKGDSICFSTKQILAMQNIFVEVMFKYMIHRFGYIQASVYFAELIKNTIIQGTYLQQAEQNSNHNDMIQNIVQRFEQSLILCQQPRNVLSSVIL
;
A
#
# COMPACT_ATOMS: atom_id res chain seq x y z
N MET A 1 27.17 31.48 0.42
CA MET A 1 26.44 30.40 1.14
C MET A 1 24.97 30.71 1.45
N PHE A 2 24.52 31.98 1.43
CA PHE A 2 23.11 32.33 1.71
C PHE A 2 22.10 31.68 0.75
N PHE A 3 22.25 31.89 -0.57
CA PHE A 3 21.33 31.35 -1.59
C PHE A 3 21.20 29.82 -1.51
N ARG A 4 22.31 29.08 -1.45
CA ARG A 4 22.32 27.61 -1.32
C ARG A 4 21.51 27.06 -0.14
N ARG A 5 21.58 27.72 1.02
CA ARG A 5 20.86 27.27 2.23
C ARG A 5 19.36 27.61 2.20
N ASN A 6 18.98 28.56 1.35
CA ASN A 6 17.70 29.23 1.41
C ASN A 6 16.90 29.07 0.12
N ALA A 7 17.48 28.58 -0.98
CA ALA A 7 16.81 28.42 -2.26
C ALA A 7 15.69 27.36 -2.21
N HIS A 8 15.80 26.35 -1.34
CA HIS A 8 14.78 25.33 -1.13
C HIS A 8 13.64 25.77 -0.20
N LEU A 9 13.88 26.79 0.63
CA LEU A 9 12.86 27.42 1.45
C LEU A 9 12.15 28.44 0.56
N ASP A 10 10.82 28.41 0.46
CA ASP A 10 10.06 29.39 -0.33
C ASP A 10 10.06 30.78 0.35
N LEU A 11 11.23 31.36 0.60
CA LEU A 11 11.39 32.65 1.28
C LEU A 11 10.85 33.84 0.48
N ILE A 12 10.42 33.64 -0.76
CA ILE A 12 9.67 34.62 -1.54
C ILE A 12 8.26 34.80 -0.96
N THR A 13 7.70 33.80 -0.25
CA THR A 13 6.41 33.95 0.45
C THR A 13 6.52 34.66 1.79
N SER A 14 7.75 34.87 2.31
CA SER A 14 7.95 35.69 3.50
C SER A 14 7.75 37.18 3.19
N GLN A 15 6.90 37.88 3.94
CA GLN A 15 6.68 39.31 3.73
C GLN A 15 7.87 40.14 4.24
N CYS A 16 8.22 41.20 3.52
CA CYS A 16 9.18 42.19 3.99
C CYS A 16 8.49 43.18 4.91
N GLU A 17 9.05 43.38 6.10
CA GLU A 17 8.56 44.35 7.09
C GLU A 17 8.67 45.82 6.63
N PHE A 18 9.47 46.10 5.59
CA PHE A 18 9.72 47.44 5.06
C PHE A 18 9.35 47.56 3.57
N ASN A 19 8.18 47.02 3.18
CA ASN A 19 7.58 47.14 1.84
C ASN A 19 8.43 46.63 0.66
N GLY A 20 9.38 45.72 0.92
CA GLY A 20 10.17 45.06 -0.12
C GLY A 20 11.21 45.94 -0.82
N ARG A 21 11.60 47.07 -0.20
CA ARG A 21 12.58 48.04 -0.75
C ARG A 21 13.85 48.23 0.09
N CYS A 22 14.19 47.27 0.95
CA CYS A 22 15.39 47.36 1.79
C CYS A 22 16.67 47.41 0.94
N ASP A 23 17.60 48.31 1.28
CA ASP A 23 18.94 48.30 0.69
C ASP A 23 19.75 47.11 1.23
N VAL A 24 20.32 46.32 0.33
CA VAL A 24 21.07 45.09 0.64
C VAL A 24 22.55 45.32 0.29
N ASN A 25 23.33 45.71 1.30
CA ASN A 25 24.77 45.95 1.24
C ASN A 25 25.54 45.05 2.24
N THR A 26 26.86 45.18 2.35
CA THR A 26 27.70 44.28 3.18
C THR A 26 27.27 44.24 4.65
N HIS A 27 26.80 45.38 5.18
CA HIS A 27 26.39 45.56 6.57
C HIS A 27 24.90 45.22 6.75
N SER A 28 24.03 45.61 5.81
CA SER A 28 22.56 45.44 5.90
C SER A 28 22.03 44.13 5.32
N ARG A 29 22.85 43.32 4.63
CA ARG A 29 22.40 42.07 3.99
C ARG A 29 21.82 41.04 4.95
N LYS A 30 22.03 41.15 6.26
CA LYS A 30 21.41 40.23 7.23
C LYS A 30 20.04 40.72 7.69
N SER A 31 19.71 42.00 7.48
CA SER A 31 18.51 42.66 8.02
C SER A 31 17.22 42.22 7.34
N CYS A 32 17.23 41.90 6.05
CA CYS A 32 16.04 41.43 5.35
C CYS A 32 16.34 40.23 4.45
N ARG A 33 15.85 39.04 4.85
CA ARG A 33 16.02 37.79 4.09
C ARG A 33 15.23 37.81 2.78
N PHE A 34 14.04 38.41 2.77
CA PHE A 34 13.21 38.57 1.57
C PHE A 34 13.91 39.43 0.50
N CYS A 35 14.28 40.67 0.83
CA CYS A 35 14.94 41.57 -0.14
C CYS A 35 16.28 41.01 -0.61
N ARG A 36 17.01 40.28 0.25
CA ARG A 36 18.25 39.60 -0.13
C ARG A 36 18.01 38.42 -1.06
N MET A 37 16.99 37.59 -0.82
CA MET A 37 16.63 36.48 -1.71
C MET A 37 16.16 37.02 -3.06
N LYS A 38 15.30 38.05 -3.06
CA LYS A 38 14.85 38.77 -4.27
C LYS A 38 16.04 39.32 -5.06
N LYS A 39 17.03 39.95 -4.41
CA LYS A 39 18.26 40.41 -5.06
C LYS A 39 19.09 39.26 -5.64
N CYS A 40 19.22 38.12 -4.95
CA CYS A 40 19.91 36.94 -5.47
C CYS A 40 19.28 36.38 -6.76
N LEU A 41 17.95 36.38 -6.84
CA LEU A 41 17.23 35.95 -8.04
C LEU A 41 17.35 36.97 -9.18
N ASN A 42 17.27 38.28 -8.85
CA ASN A 42 17.42 39.35 -9.84
C ASN A 42 18.81 39.38 -10.50
N VAL A 43 19.86 38.94 -9.79
CA VAL A 43 21.22 38.78 -10.38
C VAL A 43 21.41 37.44 -11.11
N GLY A 44 20.33 36.66 -11.30
CA GLY A 44 20.32 35.47 -12.16
C GLY A 44 20.66 34.14 -11.48
N MET A 45 20.65 34.05 -10.15
CA MET A 45 20.88 32.77 -9.45
C MET A 45 19.68 31.82 -9.65
N LYS A 46 19.89 30.61 -10.19
CA LYS A 46 18.83 29.62 -10.46
C LYS A 46 18.78 28.53 -9.38
N LYS A 47 17.57 28.11 -8.99
CA LYS A 47 17.29 27.08 -7.95
C LYS A 47 17.68 25.66 -8.41
N ASP A 48 17.75 25.42 -9.71
CA ASP A 48 17.82 24.05 -10.29
C ASP A 48 19.24 23.53 -10.57
N LEU A 49 20.30 24.27 -10.18
CA LEU A 49 21.69 23.91 -10.50
C LEU A 49 22.47 23.26 -9.33
N PHE A 50 21.78 22.71 -8.33
CA PHE A 50 22.44 22.06 -7.20
C PHE A 50 22.71 20.58 -7.47
N ARG A 51 23.96 20.24 -7.83
CA ARG A 51 24.44 18.85 -7.79
C ARG A 51 24.48 18.35 -6.34
N PRO A 52 23.94 17.17 -6.01
CA PRO A 52 24.06 16.60 -4.66
C PRO A 52 25.55 16.35 -4.34
N ALA A 53 25.93 16.68 -3.10
CA ALA A 53 27.32 16.55 -2.65
C ALA A 53 27.73 15.07 -2.56
N ARG A 54 28.93 14.75 -3.07
CA ARG A 54 29.56 13.43 -2.98
C ARG A 54 29.66 12.99 -1.51
N THR A 55 29.04 11.86 -1.18
CA THR A 55 29.17 11.20 0.11
C THR A 55 30.59 10.63 0.26
N LYS A 56 31.29 11.04 1.32
CA LYS A 56 32.49 10.35 1.78
C LYS A 56 32.16 9.62 3.08
N ARG A 57 32.37 8.30 3.05
CA ARG A 57 32.41 7.38 4.19
C ARG A 57 33.45 7.86 5.20
N HIS A 58 33.13 7.91 6.48
CA HIS A 58 33.98 7.46 7.59
C HIS A 58 33.17 7.36 8.88
N ALA A 59 33.52 6.35 9.68
CA ALA A 59 32.80 5.83 10.82
C ALA A 59 33.03 6.60 12.13
N LYS A 60 32.16 6.30 13.11
CA LYS A 60 32.40 6.14 14.57
C LYS A 60 31.81 7.23 15.50
N ARG A 61 30.76 6.78 16.22
CA ARG A 61 30.33 7.03 17.62
C ARG A 61 30.21 8.47 18.15
N GLN A 62 28.99 8.83 18.53
CA GLN A 62 28.50 9.60 19.70
C GLN A 62 27.02 9.95 19.43
N ASP A 63 26.06 10.10 20.33
CA ASP A 63 25.76 9.57 21.67
C ASP A 63 24.22 9.81 21.86
N PHE A 64 23.55 9.05 22.71
CA PHE A 64 22.13 8.67 22.56
C PHE A 64 21.07 9.69 23.07
N ASN A 65 21.39 10.99 23.27
CA ASN A 65 20.49 11.90 24.03
C ASN A 65 20.09 13.26 23.41
N ASP A 66 20.57 13.68 22.23
CA ASP A 66 20.26 15.04 21.71
C ASP A 66 19.04 15.15 20.77
N VAL A 67 18.31 14.05 20.53
CA VAL A 67 17.10 14.05 19.68
C VAL A 67 15.85 14.52 20.45
N VAL A 68 15.94 14.63 21.78
CA VAL A 68 14.78 14.90 22.64
C VAL A 68 14.49 16.40 22.82
N GLU A 69 15.46 17.30 22.59
CA GLU A 69 15.30 18.71 23.01
C GLU A 69 14.94 19.71 21.87
N CYS A 70 15.13 19.37 20.59
CA CYS A 70 14.76 20.27 19.48
C CYS A 70 13.30 20.14 18.99
N ARG A 71 12.50 19.26 19.59
CA ARG A 71 11.09 19.07 19.19
C ARG A 71 10.10 19.97 19.95
N ASN A 72 10.53 20.58 21.06
CA ASN A 72 9.65 21.32 21.99
C ASN A 72 9.62 22.85 21.81
N LYS A 73 10.13 23.42 20.70
CA LYS A 73 10.16 24.89 20.51
C LYS A 73 9.46 25.45 19.27
N VAL A 74 8.64 24.66 18.57
CA VAL A 74 7.75 25.20 17.51
C VAL A 74 6.30 24.86 17.82
N LEU A 75 5.76 25.44 18.89
CA LEU A 75 4.33 25.82 18.94
C LEU A 75 4.04 26.83 20.06
N VAL A 76 4.39 28.10 19.84
CA VAL A 76 3.74 29.28 20.45
C VAL A 76 3.89 30.36 19.36
N SER A 77 2.90 31.03 18.80
CA SER A 77 1.51 31.29 19.11
C SER A 77 0.87 31.78 17.81
N LEU A 78 -0.33 31.30 17.48
CA LEU A 78 -1.41 32.09 16.86
C LEU A 78 -2.71 31.36 17.23
N THR A 79 -3.44 31.89 18.22
CA THR A 79 -4.69 31.35 18.79
C THR A 79 -5.90 32.21 18.39
N VAL A 80 -7.19 31.82 18.31
CA VAL A 80 -8.06 30.63 18.06
C VAL A 80 -9.51 31.23 18.05
N GLN A 81 -10.56 30.66 17.40
CA GLN A 81 -11.73 29.99 18.04
C GLN A 81 -12.89 29.81 17.01
N PRO A 82 -13.82 28.82 17.14
CA PRO A 82 -13.62 27.40 17.45
C PRO A 82 -14.40 26.46 16.48
N LEU A 83 -13.96 25.19 16.36
CA LEU A 83 -14.91 24.06 16.33
C LEU A 83 -14.28 22.89 17.10
N ASP A 84 -14.88 22.63 18.25
CA ASP A 84 -14.62 21.51 19.15
C ASP A 84 -15.29 20.25 18.61
N LEU A 85 -14.55 19.13 18.57
CA LEU A 85 -15.08 17.78 18.78
C LEU A 85 -13.98 16.85 19.35
N LEU A 86 -13.52 17.12 20.58
CA LEU A 86 -12.67 16.23 21.41
C LEU A 86 -11.16 16.28 21.15
N CYS A 87 -10.53 17.38 21.55
CA CYS A 87 -9.09 17.52 21.66
C CYS A 87 -8.49 16.52 22.67
N ASN A 88 -7.89 15.44 22.16
CA ASN A 88 -6.70 14.71 22.68
C ASN A 88 -6.76 13.19 22.59
N ASP A 89 -7.56 12.63 21.69
CA ASP A 89 -7.11 11.42 21.00
C ASP A 89 -6.69 11.80 19.59
N ARG A 90 -5.37 11.76 19.31
CA ARG A 90 -4.91 11.87 17.89
C ARG A 90 -5.40 10.68 17.08
N SER A 91 -5.87 9.64 17.74
CA SER A 91 -6.57 8.58 17.11
C SER A 91 -8.05 8.96 17.00
N LEU A 92 -8.51 9.13 15.77
CA LEU A 92 -9.94 9.01 15.47
C LEU A 92 -10.46 7.58 15.73
N LEU A 93 -9.55 6.67 16.10
CA LEU A 93 -9.78 5.26 16.31
C LEU A 93 -10.19 5.02 17.76
N SER A 94 -11.32 4.40 18.02
CA SER A 94 -11.58 3.91 19.38
C SER A 94 -10.54 2.84 19.79
N THR A 95 -10.47 2.50 21.08
CA THR A 95 -9.68 1.36 21.57
C THR A 95 -10.01 0.07 20.83
N ASP A 96 -11.29 -0.16 20.52
CA ASP A 96 -11.73 -1.31 19.73
C ASP A 96 -11.21 -1.25 18.30
N GLN A 97 -11.20 -0.06 17.69
CA GLN A 97 -10.67 0.14 16.34
C GLN A 97 -9.15 -0.05 16.28
N TRP A 98 -8.40 0.36 17.31
CA TRP A 98 -6.98 0.02 17.44
C TRP A 98 -6.74 -1.47 17.63
N SER A 99 -7.57 -2.13 18.45
CA SER A 99 -7.49 -3.56 18.67
C SER A 99 -7.77 -4.32 17.38
N LEU A 100 -8.80 -3.93 16.63
CA LEU A 100 -9.11 -4.46 15.31
C LEU A 100 -7.94 -4.27 14.35
N LEU A 101 -7.37 -3.05 14.28
CA LEU A 101 -6.23 -2.75 13.43
C LEU A 101 -5.02 -3.63 13.76
N SER A 102 -4.68 -3.73 15.05
CA SER A 102 -3.58 -4.56 15.54
C SER A 102 -3.79 -6.03 15.20
N ASN A 103 -5.01 -6.54 15.39
CA ASN A 103 -5.36 -7.93 15.07
C ASN A 103 -5.26 -8.20 13.56
N VAL A 104 -5.73 -7.27 12.73
CA VAL A 104 -5.61 -7.38 11.26
C VAL A 104 -4.15 -7.41 10.83
N VAL A 105 -3.32 -6.50 11.35
CA VAL A 105 -1.89 -6.45 11.04
C VAL A 105 -1.19 -7.74 11.48
N HIS A 106 -1.43 -8.17 12.71
CA HIS A 106 -0.84 -9.40 13.25
C HIS A 106 -1.28 -10.65 12.48
N CYS A 107 -2.56 -10.76 12.12
CA CYS A 107 -3.08 -11.85 11.33
C CYS A 107 -2.41 -11.91 9.94
N TYR A 108 -2.30 -10.77 9.26
CA TYR A 108 -1.61 -10.69 7.97
C TYR A 108 -0.14 -11.11 8.11
N ASP A 109 0.59 -10.55 9.06
CA ASP A 109 2.03 -10.81 9.22
C ASP A 109 2.31 -12.27 9.58
N THR A 110 1.44 -12.90 10.36
CA THR A 110 1.55 -14.32 10.74
C THR A 110 1.34 -15.26 9.55
N LEU A 111 0.44 -14.89 8.62
CA LEU A 111 0.08 -15.70 7.46
C LEU A 111 0.82 -15.29 6.18
N SER A 112 1.64 -14.24 6.26
CA SER A 112 2.36 -13.68 5.13
C SER A 112 3.47 -14.63 4.64
N PRO A 113 3.61 -14.86 3.34
CA PRO A 113 4.68 -15.70 2.79
C PRO A 113 6.00 -14.92 2.66
N ILE A 114 6.02 -13.61 3.00
CA ILE A 114 7.16 -12.72 2.80
C ILE A 114 8.46 -13.27 3.39
N PRO A 115 8.52 -13.79 4.64
CA PRO A 115 9.76 -14.31 5.21
C PRO A 115 10.34 -15.48 4.42
N GLU A 116 9.50 -16.41 3.98
CA GLU A 116 9.90 -17.57 3.17
C GLU A 116 10.41 -17.14 1.79
N ILE A 117 9.74 -16.16 1.18
CA ILE A 117 10.14 -15.59 -0.10
C ILE A 117 11.48 -14.88 0.03
N GLN A 118 11.69 -14.06 1.06
CA GLN A 118 12.96 -13.38 1.30
C GLN A 118 14.11 -14.38 1.47
N LEU A 119 13.89 -15.48 2.21
CA LEU A 119 14.87 -16.55 2.35
C LEU A 119 15.17 -17.25 1.01
N THR A 120 14.12 -17.50 0.23
CA THR A 120 14.24 -18.10 -1.11
C THR A 120 15.02 -17.17 -2.05
N MET A 121 14.74 -15.87 -2.04
CA MET A 121 15.44 -14.87 -2.85
C MET A 121 16.90 -14.69 -2.43
N ALA A 122 17.19 -14.73 -1.13
CA ALA A 122 18.57 -14.70 -0.62
C ALA A 122 19.37 -15.90 -1.11
N THR A 123 18.79 -17.11 -1.05
CA THR A 123 19.41 -18.34 -1.56
C THR A 123 19.62 -18.25 -3.08
N PHE A 124 18.61 -17.79 -3.81
CA PHE A 124 18.65 -17.59 -5.25
C PHE A 124 19.77 -16.65 -5.69
N ALA A 125 19.96 -15.54 -4.98
CA ALA A 125 20.98 -14.54 -5.30
C ALA A 125 22.41 -15.11 -5.28
N THR A 126 22.66 -16.16 -4.49
CA THR A 126 23.97 -16.83 -4.38
C THR A 126 24.21 -17.90 -5.46
N ALA A 127 23.19 -18.32 -6.19
CA ALA A 127 23.29 -19.39 -7.18
C ALA A 127 23.95 -18.93 -8.51
N PRO A 128 24.57 -19.84 -9.28
CA PRO A 128 25.11 -19.52 -10.60
C PRO A 128 24.03 -19.04 -11.59
N PRO A 129 24.35 -18.14 -12.56
CA PRO A 129 23.37 -17.56 -13.49
C PRO A 129 22.50 -18.57 -14.25
N LYS A 130 23.09 -19.67 -14.74
CA LYS A 130 22.35 -20.74 -15.44
C LYS A 130 21.32 -21.43 -14.53
N HIS A 131 21.67 -21.59 -13.25
CA HIS A 131 20.78 -22.19 -12.26
C HIS A 131 19.68 -21.19 -11.84
N ARG A 132 20.02 -19.91 -11.74
CA ARG A 132 19.06 -18.83 -11.48
C ARG A 132 17.98 -18.73 -12.55
N LEU A 133 18.33 -18.79 -13.83
CA LEU A 133 17.31 -18.77 -14.89
C LEU A 133 16.32 -19.95 -14.78
N LYS A 134 16.83 -21.16 -14.53
CA LYS A 134 15.99 -22.36 -14.35
C LYS A 134 15.10 -22.26 -13.10
N ILE A 135 15.65 -21.76 -12.00
CA ILE A 135 14.87 -21.54 -10.77
C ILE A 135 13.80 -20.46 -11.00
N ALA A 136 14.13 -19.33 -11.63
CA ALA A 136 13.19 -18.24 -11.88
C ALA A 136 11.98 -18.69 -12.71
N ALA A 137 12.21 -19.48 -13.76
CA ALA A 137 11.15 -20.06 -14.60
C ALA A 137 10.16 -20.92 -13.79
N ASN A 138 10.68 -21.73 -12.85
CA ASN A 138 9.85 -22.60 -12.02
C ASN A 138 9.24 -21.85 -10.82
N ASN A 139 9.90 -20.80 -10.34
CA ASN A 139 9.49 -20.09 -9.14
C ASN A 139 8.41 -19.05 -9.40
N LEU A 140 8.26 -18.49 -10.60
CA LEU A 140 7.27 -17.43 -10.85
C LEU A 140 5.85 -17.88 -10.47
N MET A 141 5.36 -18.98 -11.06
CA MET A 141 4.01 -19.48 -10.78
C MET A 141 3.86 -20.00 -9.35
N ALA A 142 4.89 -20.65 -8.78
CA ALA A 142 4.88 -21.11 -7.40
C ALA A 142 4.78 -19.92 -6.41
N THR A 143 5.52 -18.85 -6.70
CA THR A 143 5.54 -17.61 -5.92
C THR A 143 4.19 -16.90 -6.03
N MET A 144 3.62 -16.79 -7.23
CA MET A 144 2.26 -16.27 -7.40
C MET A 144 1.24 -17.12 -6.63
N ASN A 145 1.29 -18.44 -6.75
CA ASN A 145 0.39 -19.33 -6.01
C ASN A 145 0.49 -19.12 -4.48
N ALA A 146 1.69 -18.92 -3.93
CA ALA A 146 1.89 -18.57 -2.53
C ALA A 146 1.27 -17.21 -2.18
N PHE A 147 1.41 -16.20 -3.04
CA PHE A 147 0.79 -14.88 -2.83
C PHE A 147 -0.72 -15.00 -2.70
N PHE A 148 -1.38 -15.55 -3.71
CA PHE A 148 -2.83 -15.69 -3.73
C PHE A 148 -3.33 -16.54 -2.55
N SER A 149 -2.66 -17.66 -2.26
CA SER A 149 -3.05 -18.52 -1.14
C SER A 149 -2.96 -17.83 0.22
N SER A 150 -1.91 -17.03 0.45
CA SER A 150 -1.72 -16.31 1.71
C SER A 150 -2.79 -15.25 1.97
N VAL A 151 -3.21 -14.52 0.92
CA VAL A 151 -4.28 -13.53 1.03
C VAL A 151 -5.59 -14.19 1.43
N TRP A 152 -5.86 -15.38 0.93
CA TRP A 152 -7.04 -16.16 1.29
C TRP A 152 -7.01 -16.67 2.71
N SER A 153 -5.89 -17.24 3.14
CA SER A 153 -5.73 -17.61 4.54
C SER A 153 -5.96 -16.41 5.45
N PHE A 154 -5.43 -15.23 5.08
CA PHE A 154 -5.64 -13.99 5.81
C PHE A 154 -7.12 -13.55 5.85
N VAL A 155 -7.77 -13.40 4.70
CA VAL A 155 -9.18 -12.97 4.62
C VAL A 155 -10.10 -13.94 5.36
N ALA A 156 -9.89 -15.26 5.20
CA ALA A 156 -10.70 -16.29 5.85
C ALA A 156 -10.52 -16.31 7.38
N ALA A 157 -9.36 -15.90 7.88
CA ALA A 157 -9.09 -15.80 9.32
C ALA A 157 -9.75 -14.57 9.96
N VAL A 158 -10.22 -13.58 9.19
CA VAL A 158 -10.88 -12.39 9.75
C VAL A 158 -12.32 -12.71 10.16
N PRO A 159 -12.71 -12.46 11.44
CA PRO A 159 -14.04 -12.83 11.95
C PRO A 159 -15.21 -12.23 11.16
N HIS A 160 -15.06 -10.99 10.68
CA HIS A 160 -16.10 -10.31 9.89
C HIS A 160 -16.40 -11.06 8.60
N PHE A 161 -15.37 -11.55 7.89
CA PHE A 161 -15.56 -12.35 6.69
C PHE A 161 -16.11 -13.74 7.03
N ALA A 162 -15.56 -14.39 8.07
CA ALA A 162 -16.00 -15.71 8.51
C ALA A 162 -17.47 -15.77 8.94
N ALA A 163 -18.02 -14.66 9.44
CA ALA A 163 -19.42 -14.53 9.84
C ALA A 163 -20.41 -14.50 8.66
N LEU A 164 -19.94 -14.30 7.42
CA LEU A 164 -20.80 -14.29 6.25
C LEU A 164 -21.31 -15.72 5.90
N PRO A 165 -22.52 -15.84 5.32
CA PRO A 165 -23.01 -17.11 4.80
C PRO A 165 -22.03 -17.73 3.79
N LEU A 166 -21.96 -19.07 3.74
CA LEU A 166 -21.01 -19.79 2.86
C LEU A 166 -21.08 -19.31 1.42
N ILE A 167 -22.30 -19.25 0.87
CA ILE A 167 -22.53 -18.85 -0.52
C ILE A 167 -22.04 -17.43 -0.80
N ILE A 168 -22.16 -16.52 0.17
CA ILE A 168 -21.68 -15.14 0.04
C ILE A 168 -20.15 -15.12 0.06
N ARG A 169 -19.50 -15.88 0.94
CA ARG A 169 -18.04 -16.00 0.97
C ARG A 169 -17.49 -16.56 -0.33
N GLN A 170 -18.08 -17.62 -0.86
CA GLN A 170 -17.68 -18.22 -2.14
C GLN A 170 -17.78 -17.19 -3.28
N ASN A 171 -18.91 -16.49 -3.40
CA ASN A 171 -19.09 -15.49 -4.45
C ASN A 171 -18.13 -14.30 -4.32
N LEU A 172 -17.85 -13.82 -3.09
CA LEU A 172 -16.87 -12.75 -2.88
C LEU A 172 -15.46 -13.18 -3.28
N ILE A 173 -15.07 -14.43 -2.99
CA ILE A 173 -13.77 -14.97 -3.40
C ILE A 173 -13.66 -15.03 -4.92
N GLN A 174 -14.67 -15.60 -5.60
CA GLN A 174 -14.68 -15.71 -7.06
C GLN A 174 -14.57 -14.35 -7.75
N ARG A 175 -15.19 -13.30 -7.19
CA ARG A 175 -15.17 -11.95 -7.76
C ARG A 175 -13.88 -11.21 -7.52
N ASN A 176 -13.36 -11.30 -6.31
CA ASN A 176 -12.32 -10.38 -5.86
C ASN A 176 -10.92 -11.01 -5.94
N VAL A 177 -10.81 -12.28 -6.38
CA VAL A 177 -9.56 -13.05 -6.40
C VAL A 177 -8.43 -12.33 -7.11
N HIS A 178 -8.66 -11.90 -8.34
CA HIS A 178 -7.64 -11.25 -9.17
C HIS A 178 -7.16 -9.94 -8.56
N GLN A 179 -8.09 -9.08 -8.12
CA GLN A 179 -7.78 -7.76 -7.57
C GLN A 179 -7.03 -7.83 -6.24
N MET A 180 -7.45 -8.73 -5.34
CA MET A 180 -6.77 -8.92 -4.06
C MET A 180 -5.39 -9.55 -4.24
N GLY A 181 -5.23 -10.48 -5.18
CA GLY A 181 -3.92 -11.02 -5.51
C GLY A 181 -2.97 -10.02 -6.15
N ALA A 182 -3.47 -9.11 -6.99
CA ALA A 182 -2.71 -7.97 -7.50
C ALA A 182 -2.22 -7.05 -6.37
N LEU A 183 -3.12 -6.67 -5.46
CA LEU A 183 -2.79 -5.79 -4.33
C LEU A 183 -1.75 -6.41 -3.41
N SER A 184 -1.92 -7.70 -3.06
CA SER A 184 -0.96 -8.38 -2.21
C SER A 184 0.34 -8.69 -2.95
N GLY A 185 0.26 -9.06 -4.23
CA GLY A 185 1.42 -9.29 -5.08
C GLY A 185 2.29 -8.03 -5.17
N ALA A 186 1.69 -6.84 -5.30
CA ALA A 186 2.43 -5.59 -5.27
C ALA A 186 3.17 -5.39 -3.93
N HIS A 187 2.51 -5.66 -2.81
CA HIS A 187 3.11 -5.54 -1.48
C HIS A 187 4.26 -6.53 -1.26
N ILE A 188 4.04 -7.80 -1.62
CA ILE A 188 5.03 -8.86 -1.48
C ILE A 188 6.21 -8.64 -2.43
N CYS A 189 5.97 -8.16 -3.66
CA CYS A 189 7.05 -7.82 -4.59
C CYS A 189 7.94 -6.69 -4.05
N GLN A 190 7.36 -5.70 -3.38
CA GLN A 190 8.10 -4.61 -2.74
C GLN A 190 8.91 -5.08 -1.53
N GLU A 191 8.33 -5.91 -0.67
CA GLU A 191 8.99 -6.35 0.56
C GLU A 191 9.95 -7.54 0.37
N GLY A 192 9.65 -8.41 -0.59
CA GLY A 192 10.42 -9.61 -0.90
C GLY A 192 11.54 -9.39 -1.90
N SER A 193 11.71 -8.18 -2.44
CA SER A 193 12.70 -7.86 -3.50
C SER A 193 12.62 -8.77 -4.74
N PHE A 194 11.44 -9.34 -5.01
CA PHE A 194 11.27 -10.32 -6.09
C PHE A 194 11.55 -9.72 -7.47
N HIS A 195 11.14 -8.47 -7.67
CA HIS A 195 11.28 -7.74 -8.94
C HIS A 195 12.63 -7.04 -9.11
N ASP A 196 13.44 -6.95 -8.04
CA ASP A 196 14.80 -6.39 -8.09
C ASP A 196 15.74 -7.32 -8.89
N ASP A 197 15.40 -8.60 -8.98
CA ASP A 197 16.18 -9.59 -9.70
C ASP A 197 15.93 -9.56 -11.23
N PRO A 198 16.98 -9.40 -12.06
CA PRO A 198 16.83 -9.37 -13.51
C PRO A 198 16.30 -10.67 -14.14
N PHE A 199 16.56 -11.84 -13.55
CA PHE A 199 16.08 -13.12 -14.09
C PHE A 199 14.59 -13.30 -13.84
N ASN A 200 14.11 -13.01 -12.62
CA ASN A 200 12.68 -13.01 -12.32
C ASN A 200 11.93 -12.02 -13.21
N ARG A 201 12.50 -10.82 -13.42
CA ARG A 201 11.94 -9.84 -14.34
C ARG A 201 11.90 -10.38 -15.77
N SER A 202 12.99 -10.97 -16.26
CA SER A 202 13.03 -11.53 -17.61
C SER A 202 11.98 -12.62 -17.83
N VAL A 203 11.79 -13.52 -16.86
CA VAL A 203 10.77 -14.58 -16.94
C VAL A 203 9.36 -13.99 -16.90
N ALA A 204 9.10 -13.01 -16.03
CA ALA A 204 7.79 -12.36 -15.99
C ALA A 204 7.46 -11.65 -17.31
N PHE A 205 8.44 -11.01 -17.95
CA PHE A 205 8.29 -10.40 -19.28
C PHE A 205 8.05 -11.43 -20.38
N SER A 206 8.63 -12.63 -20.32
CA SER A 206 8.34 -13.67 -21.31
C SER A 206 6.95 -14.28 -21.16
N GLU A 207 6.46 -14.42 -19.92
CA GLU A 207 5.14 -15.01 -19.65
C GLU A 207 3.97 -14.04 -19.92
N TYR A 208 4.12 -12.78 -19.56
CA TYR A 208 3.03 -11.78 -19.62
C TYR A 208 3.20 -10.74 -20.73
N GLY A 209 4.38 -10.65 -21.34
CA GLY A 209 4.68 -9.66 -22.37
C GLY A 209 5.00 -8.27 -21.82
N GLU A 210 5.69 -7.48 -22.63
CA GLU A 210 6.23 -6.18 -22.24
C GLU A 210 5.15 -5.13 -21.86
N PRO A 211 4.07 -4.91 -22.64
CA PRO A 211 3.08 -3.88 -22.31
C PRO A 211 2.43 -4.10 -20.95
N GLN A 212 2.09 -5.36 -20.63
CA GLN A 212 1.47 -5.73 -19.37
C GLN A 212 2.45 -5.55 -18.20
N MET A 213 3.69 -6.03 -18.35
CA MET A 213 4.70 -5.94 -17.30
C MET A 213 5.10 -4.50 -16.98
N VAL A 214 5.15 -3.62 -17.97
CA VAL A 214 5.41 -2.18 -17.75
C VAL A 214 4.29 -1.55 -16.91
N LEU A 215 3.02 -1.87 -17.19
CA LEU A 215 1.89 -1.38 -16.40
C LEU A 215 1.92 -1.93 -14.97
N MET A 216 2.21 -3.22 -14.80
CA MET A 216 2.32 -3.87 -13.49
C MET A 216 3.42 -3.21 -12.65
N LEU A 217 4.61 -3.02 -13.21
CA LEU A 217 5.73 -2.38 -12.50
C LEU A 217 5.43 -0.93 -12.15
N LYS A 218 4.78 -0.18 -13.05
CA LYS A 218 4.31 1.17 -12.76
C LYS A 218 3.30 1.19 -11.60
N ALA A 219 2.39 0.21 -11.54
CA ALA A 219 1.45 0.09 -10.43
C ALA A 219 2.16 -0.22 -9.10
N ILE A 220 3.21 -1.05 -9.13
CA ILE A 220 4.06 -1.35 -7.97
C ILE A 220 4.82 -0.08 -7.51
N GLU A 221 5.42 0.68 -8.44
CA GLU A 221 6.15 1.91 -8.13
C GLU A 221 5.24 3.03 -7.59
N LEU A 222 4.04 3.18 -8.16
CA LEU A 222 3.04 4.14 -7.68
C LEU A 222 2.35 3.67 -6.39
N GLY A 223 2.43 2.36 -6.10
CA GLY A 223 1.80 1.70 -4.96
C GLY A 223 2.62 1.76 -3.69
N ILE A 224 3.43 2.81 -3.47
CA ILE A 224 4.11 3.02 -2.19
C ILE A 224 3.03 3.40 -1.17
N LEU A 225 2.47 2.36 -0.57
CA LEU A 225 1.44 2.48 0.44
C LEU A 225 2.05 2.10 1.80
N ASP A 226 1.71 2.87 2.83
CA ASP A 226 1.87 2.48 4.22
C ASP A 226 1.35 1.05 4.39
N ARG A 227 2.21 0.16 4.92
CA ARG A 227 1.96 -1.28 4.98
C ARG A 227 0.67 -1.61 5.71
N THR A 228 0.38 -0.85 6.77
CA THR A 228 -0.84 -1.01 7.56
C THR A 228 -2.08 -0.68 6.74
N ILE A 229 -2.02 0.37 5.91
CA ILE A 229 -3.12 0.74 5.02
C ILE A 229 -3.36 -0.35 3.98
N SER A 230 -2.32 -0.90 3.36
CA SER A 230 -2.46 -1.97 2.35
C SER A 230 -3.16 -3.21 2.93
N LYS A 231 -2.81 -3.60 4.16
CA LYS A 231 -3.42 -4.74 4.86
C LYS A 231 -4.92 -4.52 5.12
N LEU A 232 -5.31 -3.31 5.54
CA LEU A 232 -6.73 -2.96 5.68
C LEU A 232 -7.43 -2.89 4.32
N PHE A 233 -6.78 -2.34 3.32
CA PHE A 233 -7.35 -2.18 1.99
C PHE A 233 -7.61 -3.53 1.32
N LEU A 234 -6.78 -4.55 1.56
CA LEU A 234 -7.07 -5.93 1.15
C LEU A 234 -8.42 -6.41 1.69
N LEU A 235 -8.75 -6.11 2.95
CA LEU A 235 -10.05 -6.47 3.53
C LEU A 235 -11.20 -5.67 2.92
N VAL A 236 -10.99 -4.36 2.68
CA VAL A 236 -11.96 -3.52 1.95
C VAL A 236 -12.28 -4.14 0.59
N MET A 237 -11.25 -4.53 -0.17
CA MET A 237 -11.43 -5.12 -1.50
C MET A 237 -12.00 -6.53 -1.44
N SER A 238 -11.71 -7.32 -0.39
CA SER A 238 -12.29 -8.64 -0.19
C SER A 238 -13.81 -8.64 -0.03
N LEU A 239 -14.33 -7.56 0.56
CA LEU A 239 -15.75 -7.33 0.81
C LEU A 239 -16.39 -6.45 -0.27
N SER A 240 -15.69 -6.17 -1.37
CA SER A 240 -16.27 -5.38 -2.46
C SER A 240 -17.30 -6.18 -3.23
N THR A 241 -18.48 -5.61 -3.45
CA THR A 241 -19.53 -6.21 -4.28
C THR A 241 -19.49 -5.72 -5.74
N ALA A 242 -18.60 -4.78 -6.07
CA ALA A 242 -18.59 -4.06 -7.35
C ALA A 242 -17.22 -4.07 -8.05
N SER A 243 -16.31 -4.96 -7.66
CA SER A 243 -14.96 -5.06 -8.24
C SER A 243 -14.87 -5.92 -9.50
N ASP A 244 -16.01 -6.23 -10.13
CA ASP A 244 -16.05 -7.06 -11.35
C ASP A 244 -15.79 -6.21 -12.60
N MET A 245 -14.95 -6.72 -13.49
CA MET A 245 -14.60 -6.09 -14.76
C MET A 245 -15.63 -6.52 -15.81
N VAL A 246 -16.64 -5.68 -16.03
CA VAL A 246 -17.69 -5.98 -17.02
C VAL A 246 -17.10 -6.00 -18.44
N GLN A 247 -17.01 -7.19 -19.02
CA GLN A 247 -16.67 -7.37 -20.44
C GLN A 247 -17.70 -6.62 -21.29
N PRO A 248 -17.29 -5.76 -22.25
CA PRO A 248 -18.22 -4.99 -23.09
C PRO A 248 -19.22 -5.84 -23.89
N SER A 249 -18.88 -7.11 -24.14
CA SER A 249 -19.68 -8.11 -24.85
C SER A 249 -20.70 -8.84 -23.97
N SER A 250 -20.63 -8.69 -22.64
CA SER A 250 -21.53 -9.35 -21.70
C SER A 250 -22.89 -8.65 -21.66
N ASN A 251 -23.97 -9.44 -21.71
CA ASN A 251 -25.34 -8.90 -21.66
C ASN A 251 -25.63 -8.40 -20.23
N TYR A 252 -25.31 -7.13 -19.97
CA TYR A 252 -25.42 -6.45 -18.66
C TYR A 252 -26.78 -6.64 -17.96
N LYS A 253 -27.85 -6.90 -18.72
CA LYS A 253 -29.19 -7.16 -18.19
C LYS A 253 -29.34 -8.48 -17.45
N ASN A 254 -28.45 -9.44 -17.69
CA ASN A 254 -28.50 -10.78 -17.07
C ASN A 254 -27.43 -11.00 -15.98
N LEU A 255 -26.47 -10.08 -15.81
CA LEU A 255 -25.39 -10.22 -14.80
C LEU A 255 -25.91 -10.36 -13.35
N TRP A 256 -27.07 -9.76 -13.07
CA TRP A 256 -27.63 -9.68 -11.71
C TRP A 256 -28.81 -10.63 -11.47
N LYS A 257 -29.25 -11.37 -12.51
CA LYS A 257 -30.37 -12.31 -12.38
C LYS A 257 -29.89 -13.57 -11.66
N GLY A 258 -30.24 -13.69 -10.38
CA GLY A 258 -29.91 -14.85 -9.54
C GLY A 258 -28.62 -14.69 -8.73
N ASP A 259 -28.00 -13.51 -8.77
CA ASP A 259 -26.80 -13.24 -7.99
C ASP A 259 -27.14 -13.03 -6.50
N SER A 260 -26.80 -14.03 -5.69
CA SER A 260 -27.11 -14.03 -4.25
C SER A 260 -26.45 -12.87 -3.48
N ILE A 261 -25.40 -12.25 -4.04
CA ILE A 261 -24.73 -11.09 -3.43
C ILE A 261 -25.68 -9.90 -3.34
N CYS A 262 -26.55 -9.68 -4.33
CA CYS A 262 -27.50 -8.56 -4.34
C CYS A 262 -28.40 -8.51 -3.11
N PHE A 263 -28.74 -9.68 -2.55
CA PHE A 263 -29.59 -9.79 -1.35
C PHE A 263 -28.83 -9.53 -0.05
N SER A 264 -27.51 -9.71 -0.05
CA SER A 264 -26.64 -9.49 1.12
C SER A 264 -25.83 -8.20 1.03
N THR A 265 -25.96 -7.41 -0.06
CA THR A 265 -25.18 -6.18 -0.30
C THR A 265 -25.17 -5.24 0.90
N LYS A 266 -26.31 -5.05 1.59
CA LYS A 266 -26.37 -4.19 2.78
C LYS A 266 -25.47 -4.69 3.91
N GLN A 267 -25.47 -6.00 4.18
CA GLN A 267 -24.63 -6.61 5.22
C GLN A 267 -23.15 -6.54 4.83
N ILE A 268 -22.84 -6.85 3.56
CA ILE A 268 -21.47 -6.82 3.04
C ILE A 268 -20.91 -5.40 3.10
N LEU A 269 -21.67 -4.40 2.65
CA LEU A 269 -21.27 -2.98 2.73
C LEU A 269 -21.10 -2.51 4.18
N ALA A 270 -21.97 -2.95 5.09
CA ALA A 270 -21.81 -2.62 6.51
C ALA A 270 -20.50 -3.17 7.08
N MET A 271 -20.13 -4.41 6.72
CA MET A 271 -18.84 -5.00 7.10
C MET A 271 -17.65 -4.30 6.42
N GLN A 272 -17.77 -3.99 5.13
CA GLN A 272 -16.74 -3.27 4.38
C GLN A 272 -16.48 -1.89 5.00
N ASN A 273 -17.53 -1.18 5.40
CA ASN A 273 -17.45 0.14 6.01
C ASN A 273 -16.64 0.15 7.31
N ILE A 274 -16.67 -0.93 8.10
CA ILE A 274 -15.82 -1.05 9.30
C ILE A 274 -14.36 -0.86 8.93
N PHE A 275 -13.89 -1.57 7.90
CA PHE A 275 -12.49 -1.50 7.45
C PHE A 275 -12.17 -0.18 6.74
N VAL A 276 -13.09 0.35 5.93
CA VAL A 276 -12.93 1.66 5.28
C VAL A 276 -12.79 2.76 6.32
N GLU A 277 -13.64 2.76 7.35
CA GLU A 277 -13.62 3.75 8.41
C GLU A 277 -12.32 3.68 9.22
N VAL A 278 -11.93 2.49 9.68
CA VAL A 278 -10.66 2.28 10.40
C VAL A 278 -9.47 2.71 9.54
N MET A 279 -9.46 2.35 8.27
CA MET A 279 -8.39 2.72 7.34
C MET A 279 -8.29 4.23 7.15
N PHE A 280 -9.41 4.91 6.90
CA PHE A 280 -9.41 6.35 6.68
C PHE A 280 -9.07 7.13 7.97
N LYS A 281 -9.58 6.68 9.12
CA LYS A 281 -9.21 7.23 10.43
C LYS A 281 -7.72 7.06 10.72
N TYR A 282 -7.15 5.89 10.39
CA TYR A 282 -5.71 5.65 10.49
C TYR A 282 -4.91 6.54 9.54
N MET A 283 -5.38 6.76 8.30
CA MET A 283 -4.75 7.71 7.36
C MET A 283 -4.73 9.14 7.93
N ILE A 284 -5.85 9.62 8.49
CA ILE A 284 -5.91 10.95 9.10
C ILE A 284 -4.98 11.03 10.31
N HIS A 285 -4.96 9.99 11.15
CA HIS A 285 -4.03 9.91 12.28
C HIS A 285 -2.57 10.02 11.82
N ARG A 286 -2.21 9.36 10.70
CA ARG A 286 -0.85 9.29 10.20
C ARG A 286 -0.40 10.54 9.44
N PHE A 287 -1.27 11.09 8.60
CA PHE A 287 -0.92 12.10 7.59
C PHE A 287 -1.65 13.43 7.76
N GLY A 288 -2.68 13.50 8.60
CA GLY A 288 -3.63 14.60 8.64
C GLY A 288 -4.66 14.53 7.49
N TYR A 289 -5.77 15.27 7.63
CA TYR A 289 -6.93 15.14 6.74
C TYR A 289 -6.63 15.37 5.25
N ILE A 290 -5.98 16.49 4.91
CA ILE A 290 -5.72 16.85 3.51
C ILE A 290 -4.87 15.78 2.82
N GLN A 291 -3.77 15.38 3.47
CA GLN A 291 -2.86 14.38 2.90
C GLN A 291 -3.49 12.99 2.89
N ALA A 292 -4.32 12.64 3.87
CA ALA A 292 -5.12 11.42 3.86
C ALA A 292 -6.08 11.36 2.67
N SER A 293 -6.75 12.46 2.32
CA SER A 293 -7.61 12.52 1.14
C SER A 293 -6.85 12.33 -0.17
N VAL A 294 -5.70 13.01 -0.32
CA VAL A 294 -4.83 12.85 -1.51
C VAL A 294 -4.35 11.39 -1.61
N TYR A 295 -3.91 10.84 -0.49
CA TYR A 295 -3.43 9.47 -0.42
C TYR A 295 -4.53 8.45 -0.78
N PHE A 296 -5.75 8.64 -0.25
CA PHE A 296 -6.89 7.79 -0.59
C PHE A 296 -7.24 7.87 -2.08
N ALA A 297 -7.19 9.06 -2.69
CA ALA A 297 -7.42 9.21 -4.12
C ALA A 297 -6.36 8.47 -4.97
N GLU A 298 -5.09 8.54 -4.58
CA GLU A 298 -4.01 7.79 -5.25
C GLU A 298 -4.16 6.27 -5.06
N LEU A 299 -4.64 5.81 -3.90
CA LEU A 299 -4.96 4.40 -3.65
C LEU A 299 -6.05 3.88 -4.61
N ILE A 300 -7.12 4.65 -4.80
CA ILE A 300 -8.19 4.32 -5.75
C ILE A 300 -7.66 4.33 -7.20
N LYS A 301 -6.89 5.35 -7.57
CA LYS A 301 -6.27 5.42 -8.91
C LYS A 301 -5.34 4.25 -9.17
N ASN A 302 -4.54 3.84 -8.19
CA ASN A 302 -3.69 2.66 -8.30
C ASN A 302 -4.54 1.41 -8.54
N THR A 303 -5.63 1.24 -7.78
CA THR A 303 -6.57 0.11 -7.96
C THR A 303 -7.15 0.07 -9.38
N ILE A 304 -7.53 1.21 -9.94
CA ILE A 304 -8.02 1.30 -11.33
C ILE A 304 -6.93 0.91 -12.34
N ILE A 305 -5.70 1.38 -12.14
CA ILE A 305 -4.54 0.98 -12.97
C ILE A 305 -4.29 -0.53 -12.85
N GLN A 306 -4.51 -1.12 -11.69
CA GLN A 306 -4.37 -2.57 -11.51
C GLN A 306 -5.40 -3.34 -12.33
N GLY A 307 -6.65 -2.87 -12.36
CA GLY A 307 -7.70 -3.46 -13.19
C GLY A 307 -7.30 -3.57 -14.67
N THR A 308 -6.61 -2.58 -15.24
CA THR A 308 -6.27 -2.60 -16.68
C THR A 308 -5.27 -3.69 -17.05
N TYR A 309 -4.26 -3.99 -16.21
CA TYR A 309 -3.33 -5.09 -16.49
C TYR A 309 -3.88 -6.45 -16.06
N LEU A 310 -4.81 -6.49 -15.09
CA LEU A 310 -5.50 -7.72 -14.70
C LEU A 310 -6.37 -8.26 -15.84
N GLN A 311 -7.03 -7.39 -16.60
CA GLN A 311 -7.76 -7.80 -17.80
C GLN A 311 -6.89 -8.55 -18.81
N GLN A 312 -5.62 -8.14 -18.94
CA GLN A 312 -4.65 -8.80 -19.81
C GLN A 312 -4.15 -10.11 -19.18
N ALA A 313 -3.98 -10.15 -17.86
CA ALA A 313 -3.60 -11.36 -17.13
C ALA A 313 -4.65 -12.48 -17.25
N GLU A 314 -5.93 -12.14 -17.25
CA GLU A 314 -7.04 -13.09 -17.43
C GLU A 314 -7.04 -13.77 -18.80
N GLN A 315 -6.42 -13.15 -19.81
CA GLN A 315 -6.27 -13.76 -21.14
C GLN A 315 -5.14 -14.81 -21.18
N ASN A 316 -4.28 -14.85 -20.16
CA ASN A 316 -3.22 -15.85 -20.05
C ASN A 316 -3.78 -17.15 -19.43
N SER A 317 -3.75 -18.24 -20.20
CA SER A 317 -4.32 -19.54 -19.78
C SER A 317 -3.66 -20.09 -18.51
N ASN A 318 -2.33 -20.03 -18.41
CA ASN A 318 -1.59 -20.55 -17.25
C ASN A 318 -1.95 -19.78 -15.98
N HIS A 319 -2.09 -18.45 -16.08
CA HIS A 319 -2.52 -17.62 -14.97
C HIS A 319 -3.95 -17.96 -14.56
N ASN A 320 -4.88 -18.05 -15.52
CA ASN A 320 -6.27 -18.37 -15.22
C ASN A 320 -6.42 -19.76 -14.59
N ASP A 321 -5.75 -20.78 -15.14
CA ASP A 321 -5.75 -22.14 -14.57
C ASP A 321 -5.23 -22.16 -13.14
N MET A 322 -4.15 -21.43 -12.84
CA MET A 322 -3.64 -21.28 -11.47
C MET A 322 -4.71 -20.67 -10.57
N ILE A 323 -5.37 -19.60 -11.00
CA ILE A 323 -6.40 -18.92 -10.22
C ILE A 323 -7.61 -19.83 -9.96
N GLN A 324 -8.12 -20.51 -10.98
CA GLN A 324 -9.25 -21.45 -10.83
C GLN A 324 -8.91 -22.57 -9.83
N ASN A 325 -7.71 -23.14 -9.94
CA ASN A 325 -7.24 -24.17 -9.00
C ASN A 325 -7.12 -23.65 -7.56
N ILE A 326 -6.74 -22.38 -7.40
CA ILE A 326 -6.70 -21.72 -6.08
C ILE A 326 -8.12 -21.56 -5.56
N VAL A 327 -9.00 -20.90 -6.31
CA VAL A 327 -10.41 -20.66 -5.92
C VAL A 327 -11.08 -21.97 -5.51
N GLN A 328 -10.97 -23.03 -6.32
CA GLN A 328 -11.56 -24.33 -6.02
C GLN A 328 -11.06 -24.92 -4.69
N ARG A 329 -9.74 -24.86 -4.43
CA ARG A 329 -9.14 -25.33 -3.16
C ARG A 329 -9.69 -24.55 -1.96
N PHE A 330 -9.91 -23.24 -2.12
CA PHE A 330 -10.48 -22.42 -1.06
C PHE A 330 -11.96 -22.66 -0.83
N GLU A 331 -12.75 -22.84 -1.87
CA GLU A 331 -14.17 -23.20 -1.71
C GLU A 331 -14.32 -24.54 -0.98
N GLN A 332 -13.47 -25.52 -1.30
CA GLN A 332 -13.42 -26.79 -0.59
C GLN A 332 -13.05 -26.61 0.88
N SER A 333 -12.05 -25.79 1.20
CA SER A 333 -11.65 -25.54 2.61
C SER A 333 -12.75 -24.84 3.41
N LEU A 334 -13.50 -23.93 2.79
CA LEU A 334 -14.66 -23.28 3.43
C LEU A 334 -15.76 -24.29 3.77
N ILE A 335 -16.02 -25.27 2.90
CA ILE A 335 -17.00 -26.34 3.15
C ILE A 335 -16.55 -27.24 4.32
N LEU A 336 -15.27 -27.64 4.32
CA LEU A 336 -14.72 -28.52 5.36
C LEU A 336 -14.74 -27.86 6.74
N CYS A 337 -14.49 -26.54 6.82
CA CYS A 337 -14.56 -25.78 8.07
C CYS A 337 -15.98 -25.63 8.66
N GLN A 338 -17.04 -25.96 7.91
CA GLN A 338 -18.43 -25.94 8.40
C GLN A 338 -18.90 -27.28 8.94
N GLN A 339 -18.18 -28.38 8.70
CA GLN A 339 -18.51 -29.62 9.36
C GLN A 339 -18.25 -29.46 10.87
N PRO A 340 -19.19 -29.85 11.74
CA PRO A 340 -18.90 -29.86 13.17
C PRO A 340 -17.62 -30.67 13.35
N ARG A 341 -16.62 -30.10 14.04
CA ARG A 341 -15.49 -30.88 14.52
C ARG A 341 -16.11 -31.99 15.36
N ASN A 342 -16.25 -33.19 14.78
CA ASN A 342 -16.44 -34.39 15.57
C ASN A 342 -15.27 -34.36 16.54
N VAL A 343 -15.60 -34.09 17.81
CA VAL A 343 -14.66 -34.16 18.91
C VAL A 343 -14.17 -35.60 18.89
N LEU A 344 -13.03 -35.82 18.23
CA LEU A 344 -12.20 -36.97 18.46
C LEU A 344 -11.60 -36.75 19.85
N SER A 345 -12.42 -37.05 20.85
CA SER A 345 -11.97 -37.46 22.16
C SER A 345 -11.23 -38.78 22.00
N SER A 346 -9.94 -38.70 21.67
CA SER A 346 -8.97 -39.76 21.96
C SER A 346 -7.57 -39.31 21.57
N VAL A 347 -6.65 -39.44 22.53
CA VAL A 347 -5.18 -39.28 22.43
C VAL A 347 -4.78 -37.79 22.43
N ILE A 348 -4.26 -37.22 23.51
CA ILE A 348 -2.96 -37.50 24.12
C ILE A 348 -3.05 -37.38 25.66
N LEU A 349 -2.68 -38.46 26.34
CA LEU A 349 -2.07 -38.48 27.67
C LEU A 349 -0.57 -38.19 27.50
#